data_AF-A0A6I1QNB1-F1
#
_entry.id   AF-A0A6I1QNB1-F1
#
_cell.length_a   1.000
_cell.length_b   1.000
_cell.length_c   1.000
_cell.angle_alpha   90.00
_cell.angle_beta   90.00
_cell.angle_gamma   90.00
#
_symmetry.space_group_name_H-M   'P 1'
#
loop_
_entity.id
_entity.type
_entity.pdbx_description
1 polymer ?
#
loop_
_entity_poly.entity_id
_entity_poly.type
_entity_poly.pdbx_seq_one_letter_code
_entity_poly.pdbx_strand_id
1 'polypeptide(L)'
;MYDRRLQILIDQDRYELLTRLSRVRRVSLAELIREAIDRTYAATASGRRLAAWERIQASEPIPLPATVDELGEEIAEHFAGDG
;
A
#
# COMPACT_ATOMS: atom_id res chain seq x y z
N MET A 1 -1.50 12.23 -0.91
CA MET A 1 -0.73 13.17 -0.05
C MET A 1 0.63 12.53 0.24
N TYR A 2 1.72 13.29 0.26
CA TYR A 2 3.06 12.77 0.62
C TYR A 2 3.31 13.02 2.10
N ASP A 3 3.30 11.99 2.92
CA ASP A 3 3.34 12.04 4.39
C ASP A 3 4.70 11.63 4.99
N ARG A 4 5.52 10.90 4.23
CA ARG A 4 6.85 10.44 4.64
C ARG A 4 7.95 10.99 3.75
N ARG A 5 9.06 11.45 4.36
CA ARG A 5 10.27 11.90 3.66
C ARG A 5 11.34 10.82 3.73
N LEU A 6 11.83 10.41 2.56
CA LEU A 6 12.93 9.49 2.40
C LEU A 6 14.19 10.24 1.94
N GLN A 7 15.32 10.04 2.62
CA GLN A 7 16.64 10.49 2.19
C GLN A 7 17.46 9.27 1.80
N ILE A 8 17.97 9.24 0.58
CA ILE A 8 18.81 8.16 0.06
C ILE A 8 20.07 8.74 -0.57
N LEU A 9 21.20 8.05 -0.37
CA LEU A 9 22.42 8.33 -1.11
C LEU A 9 22.44 7.47 -2.37
N ILE A 10 22.78 8.09 -3.49
CA ILE A 10 22.99 7.42 -4.78
C ILE A 10 24.33 7.87 -5.35
N ASP A 11 24.93 7.03 -6.19
CA ASP A 11 26.13 7.41 -6.93
C ASP A 11 25.86 8.50 -7.98
N GLN A 12 26.95 9.10 -8.46
CA GLN A 12 26.93 10.19 -9.43
C GLN A 12 26.27 9.77 -10.74
N ASP A 13 26.56 8.57 -11.25
CA ASP A 13 26.04 8.07 -12.52
C ASP A 13 24.51 7.94 -12.49
N ARG A 14 23.96 7.40 -11.39
CA ARG A 14 22.51 7.31 -11.17
C ARG A 14 21.89 8.69 -11.01
N TYR A 15 22.55 9.62 -10.31
CA TYR A 15 22.05 10.98 -10.17
C TYR A 15 21.95 11.70 -11.51
N GLU A 16 22.98 11.60 -12.35
CA GLU A 16 23.00 12.19 -13.69
C GLU A 16 21.93 11.59 -14.60
N LEU A 17 21.78 10.26 -14.56
CA LEU A 17 20.74 9.57 -15.32
C LEU A 17 19.34 10.08 -14.94
N LEU A 18 19.02 10.11 -13.65
CA LEU A 18 17.70 10.58 -13.19
C LEU A 18 17.48 12.05 -13.50
N THR A 19 18.51 12.89 -13.38
CA THR A 19 18.45 14.32 -13.71
C THR A 19 18.23 14.56 -15.20
N ARG A 20 18.87 13.75 -16.05
CA ARG A 20 18.64 13.82 -17.50
C ARG A 20 17.20 13.43 -17.84
N LEU A 21 16.72 12.32 -17.28
CA LEU A 21 15.35 11.84 -17.50
C LEU A 21 14.30 12.82 -16.99
N SER A 22 14.53 13.46 -15.84
CA SER A 22 13.60 14.42 -15.25
C SER A 22 13.42 15.65 -16.14
N ARG A 23 14.52 16.13 -16.74
CA ARG A 23 14.50 17.24 -17.71
C ARG A 23 13.78 16.86 -19.01
N VAL A 24 14.08 15.69 -19.57
CA VAL A 24 13.45 15.21 -20.81
C VAL A 24 11.93 15.06 -20.62
N ARG A 25 11.51 14.50 -19.48
CA ARG A 25 10.09 14.25 -19.19
C ARG A 25 9.39 15.43 -18.52
N ARG A 26 10.11 16.49 -18.15
CA ARG A 26 9.61 17.67 -17.41
C ARG A 26 8.89 17.31 -16.11
N VAL A 27 9.40 16.32 -15.38
CA VAL A 27 8.85 15.87 -14.09
C VAL A 27 9.91 15.97 -13.00
N SER A 28 9.50 15.88 -11.74
CA SER A 28 10.45 15.89 -10.61
C SER A 28 11.19 14.56 -10.47
N LEU A 29 12.39 14.58 -9.88
CA LEU A 29 13.12 13.35 -9.50
C LEU A 29 12.26 12.45 -8.60
N ALA A 30 11.55 13.05 -7.65
CA ALA A 30 10.66 12.32 -6.74
C ALA A 30 9.54 11.58 -7.48
N GLU A 31 9.03 12.16 -8.57
CA GLU A 31 8.00 11.54 -9.40
C GLU A 31 8.56 10.36 -10.19
N LEU A 32 9.76 10.49 -10.78
CA LEU A 32 10.43 9.36 -11.44
C LEU A 32 10.69 8.20 -10.49
N ILE A 33 11.13 8.50 -9.27
CA ILE A 33 11.40 7.50 -8.24
C ILE A 33 10.10 6.79 -7.85
N ARG A 34 9.01 7.54 -7.60
CA ARG A 34 7.71 6.95 -7.30
C ARG A 34 7.20 6.08 -8.44
N GLU A 35 7.27 6.55 -9.69
CA GLU A 35 6.86 5.77 -10.85
C GLU A 35 7.71 4.50 -11.04
N ALA A 36 9.00 4.54 -10.73
CA ALA A 36 9.86 3.37 -10.75
C ALA A 36 9.48 2.36 -9.66
N ILE A 37 9.21 2.85 -8.44
CA ILE A 37 8.71 2.03 -7.32
C ILE A 37 7.38 1.40 -7.71
N ASP A 38 6.41 2.20 -8.17
CA ASP A 38 5.10 1.72 -8.58
C ASP A 38 5.23 0.70 -9.70
N ARG A 39 6.00 0.94 -10.77
CA ARG A 39 6.18 -0.07 -11.83
C ARG A 39 6.83 -1.35 -11.34
N THR A 40 7.81 -1.26 -10.44
CA THR A 40 8.53 -2.43 -9.93
C THR A 40 7.67 -3.25 -8.96
N TYR A 41 6.85 -2.58 -8.14
CA TYR A 41 6.12 -3.20 -7.04
C TYR A 41 4.59 -3.25 -7.25
N ALA A 42 4.04 -2.68 -8.31
CA ALA A 42 2.60 -2.72 -8.62
C ALA A 42 2.09 -4.16 -8.86
N ALA A 43 2.95 -5.04 -9.39
CA ALA A 43 2.63 -6.47 -9.52
C ALA A 43 2.40 -7.12 -8.13
N THR A 44 3.18 -6.74 -7.12
CA THR A 44 3.01 -7.23 -5.73
C THR A 44 1.82 -6.61 -4.99
N ALA A 45 1.38 -5.40 -5.35
CA ALA A 45 0.17 -4.79 -4.77
C ALA A 45 -1.10 -5.39 -5.37
N SER A 46 -1.14 -5.58 -6.69
CA SER A 46 -2.28 -6.20 -7.39
C SER A 46 -2.44 -7.67 -7.01
N GLY A 47 -1.33 -8.43 -6.92
CA GLY A 47 -1.35 -9.82 -6.45
C GLY A 47 -1.83 -9.96 -5.01
N ARG A 48 -1.36 -9.10 -4.08
CA ARG A 48 -1.83 -9.11 -2.69
C ARG A 48 -3.30 -8.75 -2.56
N ARG A 49 -3.79 -7.75 -3.32
CA ARG A 49 -5.20 -7.35 -3.29
C ARG A 49 -6.10 -8.42 -3.89
N LEU A 50 -5.70 -9.01 -5.03
CA LEU A 50 -6.43 -10.10 -5.66
C LEU A 50 -6.49 -11.33 -4.75
N ALA A 51 -5.36 -11.77 -4.19
CA ALA A 51 -5.31 -12.89 -3.27
C ALA A 51 -6.08 -12.63 -1.94
N ALA A 52 -6.16 -11.38 -1.48
CA ALA A 52 -7.00 -11.02 -0.35
C ALA A 52 -8.49 -11.10 -0.71
N TRP A 53 -8.86 -10.60 -1.90
CA TRP A 53 -10.22 -10.66 -2.40
C TRP A 53 -10.68 -12.11 -2.65
N GLU A 54 -9.86 -12.95 -3.27
CA GLU A 54 -10.15 -14.37 -3.49
C GLU A 54 -10.38 -15.12 -2.17
N ARG A 55 -9.59 -14.81 -1.13
CA ARG A 55 -9.79 -15.40 0.21
C ARG A 55 -11.12 -14.98 0.84
N ILE A 56 -11.51 -13.71 0.72
CA ILE A 56 -12.79 -13.21 1.23
C ILE A 56 -13.96 -13.79 0.41
N GLN A 57 -13.77 -13.97 -0.89
CA GLN A 57 -14.82 -14.57 -1.73
C GLN A 57 -15.00 -16.07 -1.44
N ALA A 58 -13.90 -16.78 -1.18
CA ALA A 58 -13.92 -18.21 -0.88
C ALA A 58 -14.32 -18.53 0.57
N SER A 59 -14.38 -17.54 1.47
CA SER A 59 -14.80 -17.76 2.85
C SER A 59 -16.30 -18.00 2.95
N GLU A 60 -16.69 -18.96 3.80
CA GLU A 60 -18.09 -19.21 4.13
C GLU A 60 -18.71 -17.98 4.81
N PRO A 61 -19.97 -17.64 4.51
CA PRO A 61 -20.67 -16.57 5.19
C PRO A 61 -20.70 -16.79 6.71
N ILE A 62 -20.22 -15.81 7.47
CA ILE A 62 -20.29 -15.84 8.92
C ILE A 62 -21.67 -15.34 9.38
N PRO A 63 -22.25 -15.92 10.44
CA PRO A 63 -23.43 -15.35 11.07
C PRO A 63 -23.08 -13.97 11.62
N LEU A 64 -23.93 -12.98 11.35
CA LEU A 64 -23.77 -11.62 11.84
C LEU A 64 -24.82 -11.32 12.91
N PRO A 65 -24.48 -10.52 13.93
CA PRO A 65 -25.47 -9.96 14.86
C PRO A 65 -26.55 -9.17 14.12
N ALA A 66 -27.72 -9.04 14.77
CA ALA A 66 -28.88 -8.40 14.15
C ALA A 66 -28.69 -6.89 13.99
N THR A 67 -27.84 -6.28 14.84
CA THR A 67 -27.57 -4.85 14.83
C THR A 67 -26.08 -4.53 14.82
N VAL A 68 -25.76 -3.31 14.37
CA VAL A 68 -24.38 -2.81 14.34
C VAL A 68 -23.85 -2.57 15.76
N ASP A 69 -24.72 -2.19 16.69
CA ASP A 69 -24.34 -1.94 18.08
C ASP A 69 -23.91 -3.25 18.78
N GLU A 70 -24.67 -4.34 18.60
CA GLU A 70 -24.32 -5.68 19.09
C GLU A 70 -22.98 -6.18 18.49
N LEU A 71 -22.74 -5.94 17.20
CA LEU A 71 -21.46 -6.28 16.57
C LEU A 71 -20.30 -5.45 17.14
N GLY A 72 -20.55 -4.18 17.46
CA GLY A 72 -19.56 -3.31 18.09
C GLY A 72 -19.17 -3.80 19.49
N GLU A 73 -20.14 -4.26 20.27
CA GLU A 73 -19.92 -4.85 21.60
C GLU A 73 -19.12 -6.16 21.51
N GLU A 74 -19.49 -7.08 20.60
CA GLU A 74 -18.77 -8.34 20.37
C GLU A 74 -17.29 -8.11 19.99
N ILE A 75 -17.03 -7.16 19.08
CA ILE A 75 -15.67 -6.79 18.68
C ILE A 75 -14.90 -6.22 19.87
N ALA A 76 -15.52 -5.32 20.65
CA ALA A 76 -14.87 -4.71 21.81
C ALA A 76 -14.51 -5.76 22.87
N GLU A 77 -15.37 -6.73 23.13
CA GLU A 77 -15.11 -7.86 24.03
C GLU A 77 -13.97 -8.75 23.52
N HIS A 78 -13.96 -9.08 22.22
CA HIS A 78 -12.92 -9.90 21.60
C HIS A 78 -11.52 -9.27 21.75
N PHE A 79 -11.40 -7.96 21.55
CA PHE A 79 -10.13 -7.24 21.66
C PHE A 79 -9.79 -6.79 23.09
N ALA A 80 -10.71 -6.88 24.04
CA ALA A 80 -10.46 -6.60 25.46
C ALA A 80 -9.93 -7.83 26.24
N GLY A 81 -10.06 -9.04 25.68
CA GLY A 81 -9.60 -10.29 26.29
C GLY A 81 -8.14 -10.70 26.02
N ASP A 82 -7.45 -10.06 25.07
CA ASP A 82 -6.03 -10.31 24.74
C ASP A 82 -5.10 -9.30 25.46
N GLY A 83 -5.08 -9.37 26.79
CA GLY A 83 -4.18 -8.62 27.68
C GLY A 83 -3.30 -9.54 28.53
#